data_AF-A0A9D4XZM4-F1
#
_entry.id   AF-A0A9D4XZM4-F1
#
_cell.length_a   1.000
_cell.length_b   1.000
_cell.length_c   1.000
_cell.angle_alpha   90.00
_cell.angle_beta   90.00
_cell.angle_gamma   90.00
#
_symmetry.space_group_name_H-M   'P 1'
#
loop_
_entity.id
_entity.type
_entity.pdbx_description
1 polymer ?
#
loop_
_entity_poly.entity_id
_entity_poly.type
_entity_poly.pdbx_seq_one_letter_code
_entity_poly.pdbx_strand_id
1 'polypeptide(L)'
;MMLALRGSVVIGTLALYDMLKSTLSNEGKSNHNGFAAVFEKIERVIKALPQDNMKFVTIMIDDISFLEVAANGSSNDVLDFLHYCYTLTSEYGCAFVALNHRDIYLNEEKPDIILEMEHLADILVKAEPLATGLAKDVHGQLMVLHKQHGISPVKIHNFHFKVKENSIECFYPGTKI
;
A
#
# COMPACT_ATOMS: atom_id res chain seq x y z
N MET A 1 1.00 -1.81 -7.94
CA MET A 1 2.16 -1.79 -7.02
C MET A 1 1.62 -1.87 -5.60
N MET A 2 2.02 -2.86 -4.82
CA MET A 2 1.58 -3.06 -3.44
C MET A 2 2.77 -2.78 -2.51
N LEU A 3 2.71 -1.71 -1.74
CA LEU A 3 3.70 -1.40 -0.71
C LEU A 3 3.28 -2.11 0.57
N ALA A 4 4.11 -3.02 1.08
CA ALA A 4 3.84 -3.71 2.35
C ALA A 4 4.89 -3.26 3.37
N LEU A 5 4.50 -2.45 4.34
CA LEU A 5 5.35 -2.05 5.45
C LEU A 5 5.09 -2.98 6.63
N ARG A 6 6.12 -3.78 6.93
CA ARG A 6 6.23 -4.90 7.87
C ARG A 6 5.64 -6.24 7.42
N GLY A 7 6.51 -7.24 7.40
CA GLY A 7 6.18 -8.63 7.14
C GLY A 7 5.41 -9.24 8.31
N SER A 8 4.11 -9.40 8.13
CA SER A 8 3.28 -10.35 8.88
C SER A 8 2.06 -10.70 8.02
N VAL A 9 1.75 -11.99 7.91
CA VAL A 9 0.42 -12.44 7.46
C VAL A 9 -0.54 -12.06 8.59
N VAL A 10 -1.29 -10.97 8.40
CA VAL A 10 -2.20 -10.46 9.43
C VAL A 10 -3.57 -11.07 9.23
N ILE A 11 -3.94 -12.03 10.08
CA ILE A 11 -5.34 -12.32 10.41
C ILE A 11 -5.69 -11.32 11.52
N GLY A 12 -6.34 -10.21 11.14
CA GLY A 12 -6.67 -9.10 12.04
C GLY A 12 -8.11 -8.63 11.87
N THR A 13 -8.55 -7.75 12.77
CA THR A 13 -9.86 -7.09 12.67
C THR A 13 -9.86 -6.14 11.47
N LEU A 14 -10.72 -6.41 10.47
CA LEU A 14 -10.88 -5.55 9.30
C LEU A 14 -11.90 -4.45 9.59
N ALA A 15 -11.44 -3.20 9.64
CA ALA A 15 -12.31 -2.03 9.59
C ALA A 15 -12.18 -1.39 8.20
N LEU A 16 -13.24 -1.45 7.40
CA LEU A 16 -13.25 -0.85 6.07
C LEU A 16 -13.74 0.60 6.18
N TYR A 17 -12.91 1.53 5.75
CA TYR A 17 -13.27 2.94 5.70
C TYR A 17 -13.35 3.39 4.24
N ASP A 18 -14.57 3.69 3.78
CA ASP A 18 -14.80 4.25 2.46
C ASP A 18 -14.38 5.73 2.45
N MET A 19 -13.19 6.00 1.90
CA MET A 19 -12.67 7.36 1.82
C MET A 19 -13.47 8.23 0.86
N LEU A 20 -14.01 7.69 -0.24
CA LEU A 20 -14.80 8.43 -1.23
C LEU A 20 -16.06 9.02 -0.60
N LYS A 21 -16.74 8.25 0.24
CA LYS A 21 -17.94 8.73 0.94
C LYS A 21 -17.64 9.82 1.97
N SER A 22 -16.43 9.81 2.53
CA SER A 22 -16.05 10.75 3.59
C SER A 22 -15.57 12.11 3.07
N THR A 23 -14.90 12.15 1.91
CA THR A 23 -14.48 13.40 1.25
C THR A 23 -15.64 14.10 0.56
N LEU A 24 -16.60 13.34 -0.01
CA LEU A 24 -17.80 13.90 -0.64
C LEU A 24 -18.80 14.53 0.35
N SER A 25 -18.74 14.19 1.65
CA SER A 25 -19.68 14.69 2.65
C SER A 25 -19.35 16.10 3.19
N ASN A 26 -18.24 16.70 2.77
CA ASN A 26 -17.74 17.99 3.27
C ASN A 26 -17.82 19.09 2.19
N GLU A 27 -18.96 19.21 1.50
CA GLU A 27 -19.20 20.36 0.63
C GLU A 27 -19.25 21.66 1.45
N GLY A 28 -18.17 22.44 1.40
CA GLY A 28 -18.19 23.87 1.76
C GLY A 28 -17.18 24.37 2.80
N LYS A 29 -16.20 23.58 3.25
CA LYS A 29 -15.11 24.08 4.13
C LYS A 29 -13.74 23.69 3.58
N SER A 30 -12.84 24.66 3.51
CA SER A 30 -11.48 24.58 2.95
C SER A 30 -10.80 23.22 3.16
N ASN A 31 -10.42 22.59 2.06
CA ASN A 31 -10.00 21.19 1.91
C ASN A 31 -8.74 20.76 2.69
N HIS A 32 -8.03 21.67 3.35
CA HIS A 32 -6.83 21.32 4.14
C HIS A 32 -7.12 20.46 5.38
N ASN A 33 -8.38 20.38 5.85
CA ASN A 33 -8.73 19.64 7.07
C ASN A 33 -9.23 18.21 6.83
N GLY A 34 -9.33 17.76 5.57
CA GLY A 34 -9.89 16.45 5.23
C GLY A 34 -9.02 15.29 5.72
N PHE A 35 -7.73 15.29 5.36
CA PHE A 35 -6.80 14.25 5.77
C PHE A 35 -6.50 14.24 7.26
N ALA A 36 -6.43 15.42 7.90
CA ALA A 36 -6.31 15.50 9.35
C ALA A 36 -7.49 14.78 10.05
N ALA A 37 -8.72 15.03 9.61
CA ALA A 37 -9.90 14.36 10.18
C ALA A 37 -9.93 12.84 9.92
N VAL A 38 -9.43 12.40 8.76
CA VAL A 38 -9.29 10.96 8.47
C VAL A 38 -8.22 10.35 9.37
N PHE A 39 -7.07 10.99 9.51
CA PHE A 39 -5.99 10.56 10.38
C PHE A 39 -6.45 10.45 11.85
N GLU A 40 -7.12 11.47 12.38
CA GLU A 40 -7.67 11.44 13.74
C GLU A 40 -8.64 10.27 13.97
N LYS A 41 -9.43 9.90 12.95
CA LYS A 41 -10.31 8.73 13.01
C LYS A 41 -9.51 7.43 13.05
N ILE A 42 -8.52 7.28 12.17
CA ILE A 42 -7.62 6.11 12.15
C ILE A 42 -6.94 5.97 13.52
N GLU A 43 -6.35 7.05 14.02
CA GLU A 43 -5.67 7.09 15.30
C GLU A 43 -6.61 6.70 16.45
N ARG A 44 -7.85 7.23 16.47
CA ARG A 44 -8.85 6.89 17.48
C ARG A 44 -9.23 5.40 17.44
N VAL A 45 -9.39 4.83 16.25
CA VAL A 45 -9.68 3.39 16.10
C VAL A 45 -8.53 2.58 16.65
N ILE A 46 -7.28 2.92 16.31
CA ILE A 46 -6.10 2.22 16.80
C ILE A 46 -5.99 2.34 18.32
N LYS A 47 -6.13 3.54 18.89
CA LYS A 47 -6.09 3.76 20.35
C LYS A 47 -7.18 3.00 21.12
N ALA A 48 -8.33 2.76 20.50
CA ALA A 48 -9.43 2.02 21.11
C ALA A 48 -9.22 0.49 21.09
N LEU A 49 -8.27 -0.02 20.31
CA LEU A 49 -7.99 -1.45 20.25
C LEU A 49 -7.25 -1.92 21.51
N PRO A 50 -7.56 -3.13 22.03
CA PRO A 50 -6.82 -3.71 23.14
C PRO A 50 -5.33 -3.86 22.80
N GLN A 51 -4.47 -3.51 23.75
CA GLN A 51 -3.00 -3.52 23.57
C GLN A 51 -2.45 -4.89 23.13
N ASP A 52 -3.08 -5.98 23.58
CA ASP A 52 -2.69 -7.35 23.20
C ASP A 52 -2.92 -7.65 21.69
N ASN A 53 -3.78 -6.87 21.02
CA ASN A 53 -4.14 -7.07 19.62
C ASN A 53 -3.39 -6.13 18.66
N MET A 54 -2.60 -5.17 19.15
CA MET A 54 -2.01 -4.13 18.29
C MET A 54 -1.02 -4.66 17.26
N LYS A 55 -0.34 -5.78 17.55
CA LYS A 55 0.55 -6.48 16.61
C LYS A 55 -0.18 -7.06 15.38
N PHE A 56 -1.52 -7.10 15.41
CA PHE A 56 -2.35 -7.62 14.33
C PHE A 56 -3.16 -6.53 13.62
N VAL A 57 -2.80 -5.27 13.83
CA VAL A 57 -3.45 -4.14 13.16
C VAL A 57 -2.68 -3.79 11.90
N THR A 58 -3.39 -3.71 10.78
CA THR A 58 -2.86 -3.21 9.51
C THR A 58 -3.69 -2.01 9.08
N ILE A 59 -3.02 -0.88 8.88
CA ILE A 59 -3.60 0.26 8.18
C ILE A 59 -3.39 0.00 6.69
N MET A 60 -4.47 -0.12 5.91
CA MET A 60 -4.38 -0.37 4.47
C MET A 60 -5.03 0.76 3.68
N ILE A 61 -4.29 1.32 2.74
CA ILE A 61 -4.76 2.29 1.75
C ILE A 61 -4.76 1.59 0.39
N ASP A 62 -5.95 1.37 -0.16
CA ASP A 62 -6.14 0.54 -1.36
C ASP A 62 -5.73 1.23 -2.68
N ASP A 63 -5.85 2.55 -2.75
CA ASP A 63 -5.41 3.28 -3.93
C ASP A 63 -5.08 4.74 -3.59
N ILE A 64 -3.79 5.04 -3.64
CA ILE A 64 -3.23 6.35 -3.31
C ILE A 64 -3.58 7.40 -4.35
N SER A 65 -3.84 6.99 -5.59
CA SER A 65 -4.16 7.93 -6.65
C SER A 65 -5.45 8.72 -6.38
N PHE A 66 -6.40 8.10 -5.69
CA PHE A 66 -7.61 8.80 -5.22
C PHE A 66 -7.30 9.84 -4.14
N LEU A 67 -6.25 9.64 -3.34
CA LEU A 67 -5.80 10.66 -2.38
C LEU A 67 -5.24 11.88 -3.11
N GLU A 68 -4.49 11.68 -4.20
CA GLU A 68 -4.01 12.80 -5.02
C GLU A 68 -5.17 13.64 -5.56
N VAL A 69 -6.24 12.99 -6.03
CA VAL A 69 -7.47 13.68 -6.46
C VAL A 69 -8.16 14.40 -5.29
N ALA A 70 -8.29 13.74 -4.13
CA ALA A 70 -8.90 14.33 -2.93
C ALA A 70 -8.10 15.51 -2.36
N ALA A 71 -6.78 15.52 -2.61
CA ALA A 71 -5.86 16.60 -2.25
C ALA A 71 -5.80 17.72 -3.29
N ASN A 72 -6.75 17.77 -4.24
CA ASN A 72 -6.73 18.74 -5.35
C ASN A 72 -5.41 18.70 -6.16
N GLY A 73 -4.79 17.52 -6.29
CA GLY A 73 -3.51 17.33 -6.99
C GLY A 73 -2.26 17.62 -6.14
N SER A 74 -2.40 17.90 -4.84
CA SER A 74 -1.27 18.19 -3.95
C SER A 74 -0.58 16.90 -3.47
N SER A 75 0.55 16.53 -4.10
CA SER A 75 1.33 15.36 -3.67
C SER A 75 1.90 15.53 -2.26
N ASN A 76 2.22 16.76 -1.84
CA ASN A 76 2.73 17.05 -0.48
C ASN A 76 1.68 16.73 0.58
N ASP A 77 0.42 17.14 0.39
CA ASP A 77 -0.64 16.85 1.37
C ASP A 77 -0.88 15.32 1.50
N VAL A 78 -0.74 14.58 0.40
CA VAL A 78 -0.82 13.11 0.42
C VAL A 78 0.39 12.51 1.13
N LEU A 79 1.60 12.97 0.83
CA LEU A 79 2.83 12.50 1.48
C LEU A 79 2.82 12.75 2.98
N ASP A 80 2.39 13.93 3.43
CA ASP A 80 2.21 14.25 4.84
C ASP A 80 1.21 13.30 5.50
N PHE A 81 0.07 13.05 4.86
CA PHE A 81 -0.94 12.11 5.38
C PHE A 81 -0.40 10.67 5.48
N LEU A 82 0.30 10.19 4.45
CA LEU A 82 0.93 8.87 4.43
C LEU A 82 2.01 8.76 5.50
N HIS A 83 2.81 9.82 5.69
CA HIS A 83 3.84 9.89 6.72
C HIS A 83 3.21 9.84 8.12
N TYR A 84 2.15 10.59 8.38
CA TYR A 84 1.43 10.50 9.66
C TYR A 84 0.89 9.10 9.92
N CYS A 85 0.27 8.46 8.92
CA CYS A 85 -0.18 7.07 9.05
C CYS A 85 1.00 6.11 9.33
N TYR A 86 2.13 6.32 8.67
CA TYR A 86 3.34 5.53 8.89
C TYR A 86 3.90 5.70 10.32
N THR A 87 3.87 6.89 10.90
CA THR A 87 4.33 7.10 12.30
C THR A 87 3.53 6.29 13.33
N LEU A 88 2.28 5.91 13.02
CA LEU A 88 1.50 5.02 13.90
C LEU A 88 2.12 3.61 13.98
N THR A 89 2.88 3.18 12.97
CA THR A 89 3.54 1.87 12.97
C THR A 89 4.66 1.77 14.00
N SER A 90 5.38 2.86 14.27
CA SER A 90 6.43 2.91 15.28
C SER A 90 5.86 3.11 16.68
N GLU A 91 4.78 3.89 16.81
CA GLU A 91 4.13 4.18 18.09
C GLU A 91 3.29 3.00 18.61
N TYR A 92 2.52 2.35 17.73
CA TYR A 92 1.54 1.31 18.11
C TYR A 92 1.93 -0.10 17.63
N GLY A 93 3.00 -0.23 16.85
CA GLY A 93 3.45 -1.53 16.35
C GLY A 93 2.57 -2.14 15.26
N CYS A 94 1.67 -1.37 14.65
CA CYS A 94 0.84 -1.81 13.53
C CYS A 94 1.66 -1.94 12.22
N ALA A 95 1.10 -2.65 11.25
CA ALA A 95 1.59 -2.68 9.87
C ALA A 95 0.92 -1.56 9.05
N PHE A 96 1.58 -1.12 7.99
CA PHE A 96 1.03 -0.15 7.04
C PHE A 96 1.14 -0.72 5.63
N VAL A 97 0.09 -0.66 4.84
CA VAL A 97 0.06 -1.18 3.47
C VAL A 97 -0.55 -0.11 2.60
N ALA A 98 0.12 0.23 1.51
CA ALA A 98 -0.33 1.28 0.62
C ALA A 98 -0.20 0.80 -0.83
N LEU A 99 -1.30 0.87 -1.57
CA LEU A 99 -1.40 0.36 -2.93
C LEU A 99 -1.50 1.52 -3.92
N ASN A 100 -0.84 1.35 -5.06
CA ASN A 100 -0.87 2.32 -6.14
C ASN A 100 -0.89 1.62 -7.50
N HIS A 101 -1.57 2.22 -8.46
CA HIS A 101 -1.69 1.76 -9.84
C HIS A 101 -0.67 2.50 -10.70
N ARG A 102 0.22 1.77 -11.40
CA ARG A 102 1.29 2.42 -12.18
C ARG A 102 0.78 2.92 -13.55
N ASP A 103 -0.25 2.27 -14.06
CA ASP A 103 -0.85 2.45 -15.38
C ASP A 103 -1.69 3.73 -15.52
N ILE A 104 -2.05 4.38 -14.42
CA ILE A 104 -2.75 5.67 -14.42
C ILE A 104 -1.80 6.85 -14.69
N TYR A 105 -0.50 6.65 -14.45
CA TYR A 105 0.50 7.66 -14.75
C TYR A 105 0.84 7.51 -16.23
N LEU A 106 0.66 8.59 -16.99
CA LEU A 106 1.13 8.68 -18.38
C LEU A 106 2.62 8.35 -18.41
N ASN A 107 3.18 7.94 -19.56
CA ASN A 107 4.58 7.49 -19.76
C ASN A 107 5.69 8.51 -19.37
N GLU A 108 5.36 9.53 -18.60
CA GLU A 108 6.24 10.47 -17.93
C GLU A 108 7.07 9.81 -16.82
N GLU A 109 8.03 10.57 -16.30
CA GLU A 109 8.83 10.16 -15.15
C GLU A 109 7.93 9.72 -13.99
N LYS A 110 8.41 8.72 -13.26
CA LYS A 110 7.69 8.15 -12.12
C LYS A 110 7.42 9.27 -11.10
N PRO A 111 6.15 9.50 -10.69
CA PRO A 111 5.81 10.59 -9.78
C PRO A 111 6.62 10.53 -8.47
N ASP A 112 7.00 11.70 -7.96
CA ASP A 112 7.81 11.86 -6.74
C ASP A 112 7.21 11.11 -5.55
N ILE A 113 5.88 11.14 -5.41
CA ILE A 113 5.16 10.41 -4.36
C ILE A 113 5.47 8.91 -4.39
N ILE A 114 5.54 8.30 -5.57
CA ILE A 114 5.84 6.86 -5.70
C ILE A 114 7.32 6.59 -5.36
N LEU A 115 8.22 7.52 -5.70
CA LEU A 115 9.64 7.40 -5.37
C LEU A 115 9.87 7.46 -3.86
N GLU A 116 9.26 8.42 -3.17
CA GLU A 116 9.36 8.57 -1.72
C GLU A 116 8.75 7.38 -0.98
N MET A 117 7.57 6.93 -1.41
CA MET A 117 6.93 5.75 -0.83
C MET A 117 7.76 4.49 -1.02
N GLU A 118 8.29 4.26 -2.23
CA GLU A 118 9.22 3.17 -2.46
C GLU A 118 10.45 3.31 -1.58
N HIS A 119 10.98 4.53 -1.36
CA HIS A 119 12.12 4.78 -0.48
C HIS A 119 11.83 4.35 0.97
N LEU A 120 10.70 4.78 1.53
CA LEU A 120 10.28 4.47 2.90
C LEU A 120 9.91 2.99 3.11
N ALA A 121 9.64 2.24 2.04
CA ALA A 121 9.22 0.84 2.12
C ALA A 121 10.29 -0.13 2.65
N ASP A 122 10.04 -0.78 3.79
CA ASP A 122 10.63 -2.05 4.22
C ASP A 122 10.46 -3.15 3.16
N ILE A 123 9.24 -3.35 2.66
CA ILE A 123 8.95 -4.35 1.62
C ILE A 123 8.17 -3.69 0.48
N LEU A 124 8.69 -3.83 -0.72
CA LEU A 124 8.07 -3.36 -1.94
C LEU A 124 7.65 -4.57 -2.78
N VAL A 125 6.36 -4.66 -3.10
CA VAL A 125 5.80 -5.72 -3.92
C VAL A 125 5.28 -5.13 -5.24
N LYS A 126 5.83 -5.61 -6.35
CA LYS A 126 5.45 -5.18 -7.71
C LYS A 126 4.80 -6.33 -8.44
N ALA A 127 3.52 -6.17 -8.79
CA ALA A 127 2.83 -7.04 -9.72
C ALA A 127 2.92 -6.42 -11.11
N GLU A 128 3.42 -7.18 -12.08
CA GLU A 128 3.61 -6.72 -13.46
C GLU A 128 3.12 -7.79 -14.44
N PRO A 129 2.65 -7.40 -15.64
CA PRO A 129 2.42 -8.36 -16.71
C PRO A 129 3.73 -9.03 -17.13
N LEU A 130 3.65 -10.20 -17.77
CA LEU A 130 4.82 -10.81 -18.38
C LEU A 130 5.31 -9.98 -19.56
N ALA A 131 6.62 -9.74 -19.63
CA ALA A 131 7.26 -9.05 -20.76
C ALA A 131 7.03 -9.77 -22.10
N THR A 132 6.76 -11.08 -22.07
CA THR A 132 6.49 -11.91 -23.26
C THR A 132 5.04 -11.84 -23.75
N GLY A 133 4.17 -11.09 -23.06
CA GLY A 133 2.74 -11.01 -23.38
C GLY A 133 1.90 -12.03 -22.63
N LEU A 134 0.71 -12.33 -23.17
CA LEU A 134 -0.29 -13.19 -22.50
C LEU A 134 0.08 -14.68 -22.60
N ALA A 135 0.03 -15.38 -21.47
CA ALA A 135 0.15 -16.84 -21.41
C ALA A 135 -1.07 -17.46 -20.74
N LYS A 136 -1.46 -18.67 -21.19
CA LYS A 136 -2.63 -19.40 -20.65
C LYS A 136 -2.45 -19.80 -19.17
N ASP A 137 -1.21 -20.07 -18.78
CA ASP A 137 -0.89 -20.65 -17.48
C ASP A 137 -0.13 -19.70 -16.56
N VAL A 138 0.20 -18.50 -17.04
CA VAL A 138 0.89 -17.48 -16.26
C VAL A 138 0.28 -16.12 -16.59
N HIS A 139 -0.33 -15.46 -15.59
CA HIS A 139 -1.02 -14.19 -15.79
C HIS A 139 -0.13 -12.98 -15.51
N GLY A 140 0.98 -13.16 -14.78
CA GLY A 140 1.95 -12.11 -14.53
C GLY A 140 3.10 -12.57 -13.64
N GLN A 141 3.88 -11.59 -13.20
CA GLN A 141 5.01 -11.76 -12.30
C GLN A 141 4.88 -10.86 -11.06
N LEU A 142 5.40 -11.35 -9.95
CA LEU A 142 5.47 -10.66 -8.67
C LEU A 142 6.95 -10.52 -8.26
N MET A 143 7.42 -9.28 -8.13
CA MET A 143 8.71 -8.98 -7.52
C MET A 143 8.49 -8.56 -6.07
N VAL A 144 9.18 -9.20 -5.13
CA VAL A 144 9.21 -8.85 -3.72
C VAL A 144 10.61 -8.38 -3.37
N LEU A 145 10.73 -7.09 -3.06
CA LEU A 145 11.95 -6.42 -2.64
C LEU A 145 11.89 -6.21 -1.14
N HIS A 146 12.77 -6.88 -0.38
CA HIS A 146 12.90 -6.67 1.05
C HIS A 146 14.15 -5.84 1.34
N LYS A 147 13.92 -4.59 1.79
CA LYS A 147 14.98 -3.69 2.23
C LYS A 147 15.37 -4.03 3.65
N GLN A 148 16.59 -4.50 3.82
CA GLN A 148 17.16 -4.68 5.16
C GLN A 148 17.82 -3.37 5.56
N HIS A 149 17.32 -2.73 6.62
CA HIS A 149 17.95 -1.54 7.20
C HIS A 149 19.37 -1.88 7.68
N GLY A 150 20.42 -1.35 7.02
CA GLY A 150 21.85 -1.60 7.33
C GLY A 150 22.72 -1.91 6.09
N ILE A 151 23.88 -2.56 6.30
CA ILE A 151 24.86 -2.95 5.23
C ILE A 151 24.42 -4.24 4.49
N SER A 152 23.29 -4.83 4.86
CA SER A 152 22.88 -6.13 4.32
C SER A 152 22.31 -6.00 2.90
N PRO A 153 22.60 -6.95 1.99
CA PRO A 153 22.09 -6.90 0.63
C PRO A 153 20.57 -6.95 0.58
N VAL A 154 19.99 -6.13 -0.30
CA VAL A 154 18.57 -6.14 -0.62
C VAL A 154 18.18 -7.51 -1.17
N LYS A 155 17.18 -8.16 -0.57
CA LYS A 155 16.71 -9.47 -1.05
C LYS A 155 15.59 -9.27 -2.06
N ILE A 156 15.79 -9.80 -3.27
CA ILE A 156 14.80 -9.77 -4.34
C ILE A 156 14.32 -11.20 -4.58
N HIS A 157 12.99 -11.39 -4.52
CA HIS A 157 12.35 -12.63 -4.90
C HIS A 157 11.39 -12.38 -6.06
N ASN A 158 11.49 -13.18 -7.12
CA ASN A 158 10.62 -13.10 -8.27
C ASN A 158 9.77 -14.37 -8.35
N PHE A 159 8.47 -14.19 -8.51
CA PHE A 159 7.50 -15.25 -8.68
C PHE A 159 6.69 -15.00 -9.95
N HIS A 160 6.20 -16.06 -10.56
CA HIS A 160 5.08 -16.00 -11.49
C HIS A 160 3.78 -16.23 -10.70
N PHE A 161 2.68 -15.64 -11.18
CA PHE A 161 1.37 -15.90 -10.59
C PHE A 161 0.33 -16.30 -11.64
N LYS A 162 -0.60 -17.16 -11.23
CA LYS A 162 -1.79 -17.53 -11.97
C LYS A 162 -3.02 -17.24 -11.12
N VAL A 163 -3.89 -16.38 -11.63
CA VAL A 163 -5.20 -16.10 -11.04
C VAL A 163 -6.16 -17.24 -11.43
N LYS A 164 -6.78 -17.86 -10.44
CA LYS A 164 -7.88 -18.82 -10.59
C LYS A 164 -9.16 -18.18 -10.07
N GLU A 165 -10.29 -18.87 -10.22
CA GLU A 165 -11.62 -18.36 -9.86
C GLU A 165 -11.71 -17.80 -8.44
N ASN A 166 -11.06 -18.45 -7.45
CA ASN A 166 -11.12 -18.05 -6.03
C ASN A 166 -9.74 -18.03 -5.35
N SER A 167 -8.64 -18.03 -6.11
CA SER A 167 -7.29 -18.12 -5.52
C SER A 167 -6.23 -17.57 -6.45
N ILE A 168 -5.11 -17.16 -5.89
CA ILE A 168 -3.89 -16.84 -6.64
C ILE A 168 -2.84 -17.91 -6.31
N GLU A 169 -2.25 -18.50 -7.33
CA GLU A 169 -1.13 -19.43 -7.19
C GLU A 169 0.17 -18.72 -7.58
N CYS A 170 1.16 -18.74 -6.69
CA CYS A 170 2.49 -18.17 -6.92
C CYS A 170 3.54 -19.27 -6.99
N PHE A 171 4.42 -19.23 -7.99
CA PHE A 171 5.44 -20.25 -8.22
C PHE A 171 6.72 -19.62 -8.78
N TYR A 172 7.86 -20.28 -8.61
CA TYR A 172 9.11 -19.78 -9.17
C TYR A 172 9.11 -19.91 -10.70
N PRO A 173 9.66 -18.94 -11.45
CA PRO A 173 9.85 -19.06 -12.89
C PRO A 173 10.60 -20.35 -13.25
N GLY A 174 10.13 -21.07 -14.27
CA GLY A 174 10.72 -22.35 -14.71
C GLY A 174 10.28 -23.59 -13.91
N THR A 175 9.44 -23.42 -12.88
CA THR A 175 8.78 -24.55 -12.22
C THR A 175 7.76 -25.18 -13.16
N LYS A 176 7.78 -26.50 -13.31
CA LYS A 176 6.72 -27.23 -14.05
C LYS A 176 5.47 -27.28 -13.18
N ILE A 177 4.35 -26.80 -13.72
CA ILE A 177 3.02 -26.78 -13.10
C ILE A 177 2.18 -27.89 -13.72
#